data_AF-G1X7V2-F1
#
_entry.id   AF-G1X7V2-F1
#
_cell.length_a   1.000
_cell.length_b   1.000
_cell.length_c   1.000
_cell.angle_alpha   90.00
_cell.angle_beta   90.00
_cell.angle_gamma   90.00
#
_symmetry.space_group_name_H-M   'P 1'
#
loop_
_entity.id
_entity.type
_entity.pdbx_description
1 polymer ?
#
loop_
_entity_poly.entity_id
_entity_poly.type
_entity_poly.pdbx_seq_one_letter_code
_entity_poly.pdbx_strand_id
1 'polypeptide(L)'
;MKLLTANFISCAVKACKSSSLSFPLHFKDAELASKSVPYNPLLLSNLLPRLDWPALVTSSKELGFTLPDTKPELPRLSATAAAAATTTSDGDMNMDSGVGEEDEKTLRMLHKVLMETEVVEGKMSKNNL
;
A
#
# COMPACT_ATOMS: atom_id res chain seq x y z
N MET A 1 -1.75 -3.84 13.72
CA MET A 1 -2.06 -4.43 12.38
C MET A 1 -1.66 -3.45 11.28
N LYS A 2 -0.92 -3.91 10.25
CA LYS A 2 -0.56 -3.06 9.10
C LYS A 2 -1.78 -2.77 8.23
N LEU A 3 -1.86 -1.56 7.66
CA LEU A 3 -2.93 -1.20 6.72
C LEU A 3 -2.93 -2.11 5.48
N LEU A 4 -1.76 -2.61 5.08
CA LEU A 4 -1.64 -3.63 4.06
C LEU A 4 -2.51 -4.87 4.35
N THR A 5 -2.53 -5.35 5.59
CA THR A 5 -3.32 -6.52 5.99
C THR A 5 -4.82 -6.25 5.84
N ALA A 6 -5.27 -5.02 6.13
CA ALA A 6 -6.66 -4.61 5.98
C ALA A 6 -7.19 -4.81 4.55
N ASN A 7 -6.31 -4.66 3.55
CA ASN A 7 -6.66 -4.80 2.14
C ASN A 7 -6.85 -6.26 1.69
N PHE A 8 -6.54 -7.24 2.53
CA PHE A 8 -6.70 -8.67 2.22
C PHE A 8 -7.63 -9.43 3.17
N ILE A 9 -8.11 -8.78 4.23
CA ILE A 9 -9.03 -9.39 5.19
C ILE A 9 -10.47 -8.98 4.87
N SER A 10 -11.37 -9.94 4.97
CA SER A 10 -12.81 -9.74 4.82
C SER A 10 -13.54 -10.26 6.05
N CYS A 11 -14.84 -9.96 6.15
CA CYS A 11 -15.70 -10.48 7.21
C CYS A 11 -15.63 -12.02 7.25
N ALA A 12 -15.14 -12.58 8.37
CA ALA A 12 -14.98 -14.02 8.56
C ALA A 12 -16.31 -14.78 8.78
N VAL A 13 -17.40 -14.06 9.04
CA VAL A 13 -18.71 -14.66 9.33
C VAL A 13 -19.26 -15.34 8.07
N LYS A 14 -19.76 -16.57 8.20
CA LYS A 14 -20.24 -17.37 7.06
C LYS A 14 -21.32 -16.67 6.23
N ALA A 15 -22.20 -15.92 6.88
CA ALA A 15 -23.24 -15.11 6.23
C ALA A 15 -22.69 -13.94 5.40
N CYS A 16 -21.47 -13.49 5.67
CA CYS A 16 -20.82 -12.42 4.90
C CYS A 16 -20.25 -12.92 3.56
N LYS A 17 -19.94 -14.21 3.41
CA LYS A 17 -19.18 -14.71 2.24
C LYS A 17 -19.87 -14.49 0.89
N SER A 18 -21.19 -14.42 0.86
CA SER A 18 -21.98 -14.13 -0.34
C SER A 18 -22.34 -12.65 -0.49
N SER A 19 -21.92 -11.80 0.45
CA SER A 19 -22.25 -10.38 0.48
C SER A 19 -21.08 -9.53 0.00
N SER A 20 -21.36 -8.59 -0.89
CA SER A 20 -20.42 -7.56 -1.31
C SER A 20 -20.03 -6.58 -0.20
N LEU A 21 -20.74 -6.59 0.94
CA LEU A 21 -20.41 -5.80 2.12
C LEU A 21 -19.36 -6.47 3.02
N SER A 22 -18.86 -7.65 2.63
CA SER A 22 -17.85 -8.36 3.41
C SER A 22 -16.44 -7.77 3.27
N PHE A 23 -16.22 -6.93 2.27
CA PHE A 23 -14.96 -6.28 1.96
C PHE A 23 -15.21 -4.96 1.20
N PRO A 24 -14.48 -3.87 1.51
CA PRO A 24 -13.55 -3.71 2.63
C PRO A 24 -14.26 -3.67 4.00
N LEU A 25 -13.48 -3.87 5.05
CA LEU A 25 -13.93 -3.57 6.41
C LEU A 25 -13.59 -2.11 6.76
N HIS A 26 -14.50 -1.42 7.42
CA HIS A 26 -14.39 -0.01 7.76
C HIS A 26 -13.79 0.19 9.16
N PHE A 27 -12.83 1.10 9.30
CA PHE A 27 -12.20 1.42 10.57
C PHE A 27 -13.05 2.39 11.39
N LYS A 28 -13.17 2.13 12.69
CA LYS A 28 -13.81 3.01 13.66
C LYS A 28 -12.97 3.16 14.91
N ASP A 29 -12.87 4.40 15.39
CA ASP A 29 -12.12 4.76 16.59
C ASP A 29 -10.71 4.15 16.59
N ALA A 30 -10.05 4.20 15.43
CA ALA A 30 -8.77 3.54 15.22
C ALA A 30 -7.62 4.44 15.67
N GLU A 31 -6.77 3.91 16.55
CA GLU A 31 -5.53 4.53 16.95
C GLU A 31 -4.38 4.03 16.09
N LEU A 32 -3.60 4.97 15.57
CA LEU A 32 -2.52 4.71 14.63
C LEU A 32 -1.16 4.93 15.29
N ALA A 33 -0.24 4.01 15.03
CA ALA A 33 1.18 4.18 15.25
C ALA A 33 1.92 4.08 13.93
N SER A 34 3.00 4.86 13.78
CA SER A 34 3.93 4.69 12.67
C SER A 34 5.16 3.93 13.16
N LYS A 35 5.49 2.84 12.45
CA LYS A 35 6.68 2.04 12.72
C LYS A 35 7.57 2.07 11.48
N SER A 36 8.76 2.63 11.61
CA SER A 36 9.74 2.68 10.52
C SER A 36 10.08 1.27 10.04
N VAL A 37 10.02 1.07 8.72
CA VAL A 37 10.36 -0.18 8.03
C VAL A 37 11.30 0.17 6.87
N PRO A 38 12.33 -0.64 6.57
CA PRO A 38 13.20 -0.40 5.42
C PRO A 38 12.41 -0.29 4.12
N TYR A 39 12.69 0.76 3.36
CA TYR A 39 12.06 1.00 2.06
C TYR A 39 12.46 -0.08 1.06
N ASN A 40 11.48 -0.77 0.48
CA ASN A 40 11.69 -1.77 -0.55
C ASN A 40 10.74 -1.53 -1.75
N PRO A 41 11.22 -0.83 -2.80
CA PRO A 41 10.39 -0.51 -3.96
C PRO A 41 9.96 -1.76 -4.74
N LEU A 42 10.80 -2.80 -4.79
CA LEU A 42 10.52 -4.06 -5.47
C LEU A 42 9.34 -4.81 -4.83
N LEU A 43 9.23 -4.78 -3.51
CA LEU A 43 8.10 -5.36 -2.80
C LEU A 43 6.80 -4.63 -3.18
N LEU A 44 6.82 -3.30 -3.15
CA LEU A 44 5.65 -2.48 -3.45
C LEU A 44 5.19 -2.62 -4.90
N SER A 45 6.11 -2.65 -5.87
CA SER A 45 5.78 -2.85 -7.29
C SER A 45 5.16 -4.24 -7.54
N ASN A 46 5.59 -5.26 -6.80
CA ASN A 46 5.02 -6.61 -6.91
C ASN A 46 3.69 -6.78 -6.16
N LEU A 47 3.48 -5.98 -5.13
CA LEU A 47 2.27 -5.99 -4.32
C LEU A 47 1.14 -5.19 -4.96
N LEU A 48 1.47 -4.08 -5.63
CA LEU A 48 0.52 -3.15 -6.25
C LEU A 48 -0.55 -3.89 -7.08
N PRO A 49 -0.22 -4.85 -7.97
CA PRO A 49 -1.22 -5.56 -8.78
C PRO A 49 -2.21 -6.40 -7.96
N ARG A 50 -1.85 -6.79 -6.72
CA ARG A 50 -2.69 -7.60 -5.82
C ARG A 50 -3.60 -6.76 -4.94
N LEU A 51 -3.34 -5.46 -4.81
CA LEU A 51 -4.13 -4.56 -3.97
C LEU A 51 -5.45 -4.20 -4.64
N ASP A 52 -6.51 -4.24 -3.86
CA ASP A 52 -7.79 -3.61 -4.20
C ASP A 52 -7.68 -2.11 -3.90
N TRP A 53 -7.52 -1.32 -4.96
CA TRP A 53 -7.27 0.11 -4.86
C TRP A 53 -8.47 0.89 -4.29
N PRO A 54 -9.72 0.67 -4.75
CA PRO A 54 -10.89 1.34 -4.16
C PRO A 54 -11.04 1.09 -2.65
N ALA A 55 -10.83 -0.15 -2.21
CA ALA A 55 -10.85 -0.51 -0.79
C ALA A 55 -9.75 0.19 0.01
N LEU A 56 -8.55 0.27 -0.56
CA LEU A 56 -7.41 0.92 0.07
C LEU A 56 -7.64 2.42 0.23
N VAL A 57 -8.14 3.11 -0.81
CA VAL A 57 -8.45 4.54 -0.77
C VAL A 57 -9.51 4.82 0.30
N THR A 58 -10.55 3.98 0.36
CA THR A 58 -11.61 4.08 1.39
C THR A 58 -11.04 3.94 2.80
N SER A 59 -10.29 2.87 3.05
CA SER A 59 -9.67 2.60 4.37
C SER A 59 -8.66 3.68 4.76
N SER A 60 -7.89 4.18 3.78
CA SER A 60 -6.90 5.25 4.01
C SER A 60 -7.59 6.55 4.39
N LYS A 61 -8.68 6.89 3.72
CA LYS A 61 -9.49 8.09 4.00
C LYS A 61 -10.10 8.06 5.40
N GLU A 62 -10.60 6.90 5.84
CA GLU A 62 -11.13 6.70 7.20
C GLU A 62 -10.06 6.90 8.28
N LEU A 63 -8.81 6.56 7.96
CA LEU A 63 -7.65 6.72 8.83
C LEU A 63 -6.95 8.08 8.70
N GLY A 64 -7.46 9.00 7.87
CA GLY A 64 -6.93 10.35 7.69
C GLY A 64 -5.80 10.48 6.66
N PHE A 65 -5.59 9.49 5.80
CA PHE A 65 -4.62 9.54 4.70
C PHE A 65 -5.31 9.81 3.36
N THR A 66 -4.67 10.62 2.51
CA THR A 66 -5.14 10.91 1.16
C THR A 66 -4.28 10.16 0.14
N LEU A 67 -4.89 9.22 -0.58
CA LEU A 67 -4.27 8.50 -1.70
C LEU A 67 -4.91 8.97 -3.03
N PRO A 68 -4.22 8.83 -4.18
CA PRO A 68 -4.79 9.17 -5.47
C PRO A 68 -5.96 8.25 -5.82
N ASP A 69 -6.97 8.80 -6.50
CA ASP A 69 -8.18 8.05 -6.87
C ASP A 69 -7.88 6.93 -7.87
N THR A 70 -6.90 7.15 -8.76
CA THR A 70 -6.46 6.18 -9.75
C THR A 70 -5.24 5.42 -9.24
N LYS A 71 -5.26 4.10 -9.43
CA LYS A 71 -4.13 3.22 -9.13
C LYS A 71 -2.93 3.63 -9.99
N PRO A 72 -1.76 3.92 -9.41
CA PRO A 72 -0.56 4.23 -10.17
C PRO A 72 -0.16 3.06 -11.09
N GLU A 73 0.24 3.34 -12.33
CA GLU A 73 0.82 2.34 -13.24
C GLU A 73 2.33 2.35 -13.10
N LEU A 74 2.84 1.61 -12.12
CA LEU A 74 4.28 1.51 -11.89
C LEU A 74 4.89 0.44 -12.80
N PRO A 75 6.06 0.71 -13.43
CA PRO A 75 6.81 -0.32 -14.14
C PRO A 75 7.12 -1.48 -13.20
N ARG A 76 7.01 -2.72 -13.69
CA ARG A 76 7.45 -3.89 -12.90
C ARG A 76 8.96 -3.82 -12.76
N LEU A 77 9.41 -3.41 -11.57
CA LEU A 77 10.82 -3.45 -11.20
C LEU A 77 11.26 -4.91 -11.20
N SER A 78 12.29 -5.24 -11.99
CA SER A 78 12.95 -6.53 -11.90
C SER A 78 13.95 -6.49 -10.75
N ALA A 79 14.22 -7.65 -10.12
CA ALA A 79 15.14 -7.76 -9.00
C ALA A 79 16.54 -7.22 -9.30
N THR A 80 16.95 -7.22 -10.57
CA THR A 80 18.24 -6.71 -11.04
C THR A 80 18.33 -5.18 -10.97
N ALA A 81 17.21 -4.45 -11.10
CA ALA A 81 17.19 -2.99 -11.07
C ALA A 81 17.22 -2.41 -9.64
N ALA A 82 16.62 -3.10 -8.66
CA ALA A 82 16.52 -2.61 -7.28
C ALA A 82 17.88 -2.60 -6.54
N ALA A 83 18.80 -3.51 -6.89
CA ALA A 83 20.15 -3.54 -6.32
C ALA A 83 21.02 -2.35 -6.79
N ALA A 84 20.72 -1.76 -7.95
CA ALA A 84 21.49 -0.65 -8.51
C ALA A 84 21.22 0.70 -7.82
N ALA A 85 20.12 0.84 -7.08
CA ALA A 85 19.72 2.10 -6.43
C ALA A 85 20.59 2.51 -5.22
N THR A 86 21.64 1.74 -4.87
CA THR A 86 22.54 2.05 -3.73
C THR A 86 23.99 2.34 -4.16
N THR A 87 24.29 2.48 -5.45
CA THR A 87 25.68 2.76 -5.89
C THR A 87 25.71 3.93 -6.87
N THR A 88 26.04 5.11 -6.35
CA THR A 88 26.76 6.11 -7.12
C THR A 88 28.15 5.58 -7.43
N SER A 89 28.43 5.28 -8.69
CA SER A 89 29.80 5.28 -9.22
C SER A 89 29.75 5.55 -10.72
N ASP A 90 30.43 6.63 -11.09
CA ASP A 90 30.71 7.14 -12.43
C ASP A 90 30.87 6.05 -13.51
N GLY A 91 30.10 6.18 -14.60
CA GLY A 91 30.21 5.27 -15.74
C GLY A 91 29.05 5.41 -16.72
N ASP A 92 29.24 6.27 -17.71
CA ASP A 92 28.36 6.56 -18.83
C ASP A 92 27.99 5.30 -19.66
N MET A 93 26.74 4.80 -19.54
CA MET A 93 25.98 4.07 -20.57
C MET A 93 24.48 4.26 -20.32
N ASN A 94 23.84 5.07 -21.15
CA ASN A 94 22.43 5.43 -21.04
C ASN A 94 21.52 4.22 -21.34
N MET A 95 21.00 3.58 -20.29
CA MET A 95 19.82 2.73 -20.35
C MET A 95 18.83 3.30 -19.32
N ASP A 96 17.87 4.05 -19.83
CA ASP A 96 16.75 4.65 -19.11
C ASP A 96 15.92 3.55 -18.44
N SER A 97 16.35 3.16 -17.25
CA SER A 97 15.66 2.24 -16.34
C SER A 97 15.50 2.87 -14.96
N GLY A 98 15.62 4.20 -14.88
CA GLY A 98 15.30 4.96 -13.70
C GLY A 98 13.80 4.90 -13.45
N VAL A 99 13.42 4.58 -12.22
CA VAL A 99 12.07 4.86 -11.73
C VAL A 99 11.87 6.37 -11.86
N GLY A 100 10.85 6.81 -12.59
CA GLY A 100 10.58 8.24 -12.73
C GLY A 100 10.45 8.91 -11.35
N GLU A 101 10.85 10.18 -11.22
CA GLU A 101 10.79 10.87 -9.92
C GLU A 101 9.39 10.86 -9.29
N GLU A 102 8.35 10.88 -10.13
CA GLU A 102 6.94 10.78 -9.71
C GLU A 102 6.59 9.38 -9.18
N ASP A 103 7.09 8.33 -9.83
CA ASP A 103 6.91 6.94 -9.42
C ASP A 103 7.62 6.69 -8.09
N GLU A 104 8.80 7.26 -7.88
CA GLU A 104 9.53 7.14 -6.62
C GLU A 104 8.78 7.82 -5.48
N LYS A 105 8.27 9.04 -5.69
CA LYS A 105 7.43 9.74 -4.71
C LYS A 105 6.19 8.92 -4.36
N THR A 106 5.55 8.34 -5.36
CA THR A 106 4.37 7.48 -5.20
C THR A 106 4.70 6.23 -4.40
N LEU A 107 5.80 5.54 -4.73
CA LEU A 107 6.28 4.37 -4.00
C LEU A 107 6.62 4.70 -2.54
N ARG A 108 7.25 5.85 -2.28
CA ARG A 108 7.57 6.30 -0.91
C ARG A 108 6.31 6.63 -0.11
N MET A 109 5.31 7.24 -0.74
CA MET A 109 4.01 7.47 -0.10
C MET A 109 3.32 6.14 0.23
N LEU A 110 3.28 5.20 -0.73
CA LEU A 110 2.72 3.87 -0.52
C LEU A 110 3.44 3.08 0.57
N HIS A 111 4.77 3.18 0.63
CA HIS A 111 5.57 2.58 1.69
C HIS A 111 5.11 3.07 3.07
N LYS A 112 5.02 4.38 3.26
CA LYS A 112 4.58 4.97 4.53
C LYS A 112 3.20 4.46 4.93
N VAL A 113 2.25 4.52 4.00
CA VAL A 113 0.85 4.17 4.27
C VAL A 113 0.65 2.67 4.49
N LEU A 114 1.27 1.81 3.68
CA LEU A 114 1.04 0.36 3.72
C LEU A 114 1.93 -0.36 4.72
N MET A 115 3.20 0.05 4.81
CA MET A 115 4.25 -0.67 5.54
C MET A 115 4.57 -0.03 6.88
N GLU A 116 4.50 1.30 7.00
CA GLU A 116 4.85 1.99 8.25
C GLU A 116 3.64 2.19 9.16
N THR A 117 2.47 2.52 8.60
CA THR A 117 1.23 2.67 9.37
C THR A 117 0.76 1.35 9.98
N GLU A 118 0.52 1.40 11.28
CA GLU A 118 -0.01 0.32 12.08
C GLU A 118 -1.21 0.79 12.91
N VAL A 119 -2.32 0.08 12.82
CA VAL A 119 -3.47 0.24 13.72
C VAL A 119 -3.15 -0.51 15.01
N VAL A 120 -3.02 0.23 16.12
CA VAL A 120 -2.71 -0.30 17.45
C VAL A 120 -3.99 -0.80 18.11
N GLU A 121 -5.01 0.06 18.14
CA GLU A 121 -6.34 -0.22 18.63
C GLU A 121 -7.38 0.28 17.63
N GLY A 122 -8.57 -0.31 17.65
CA GLY A 122 -9.66 0.09 16.75
C GLY A 122 -10.61 -1.05 16.45
N LYS A 123 -11.77 -0.71 15.89
CA LYS A 123 -12.79 -1.67 15.47
C LYS A 123 -12.90 -1.67 13.96
N MET A 124 -13.16 -2.86 13.40
CA MET A 124 -13.42 -3.04 11.98
C MET A 124 -14.85 -3.53 11.79
N SER A 125 -15.67 -2.81 11.04
CA SER A 125 -17.07 -3.17 10.78
C SER A 125 -17.36 -3.28 9.28
N LYS A 126 -18.21 -4.23 8.91
CA LYS A 126 -18.71 -4.40 7.53
C LYS A 126 -19.62 -3.26 7.03
N ASN A 127 -20.05 -2.39 7.95
CA ASN A 127 -20.93 -1.26 7.67
C ASN A 127 -20.22 0.03 8.06
N ASN A 128 -20.40 1.07 7.24
CA ASN A 128 -20.02 2.45 7.53
C ASN A 128 -21.02 3.15 8.49
N LEU A 129 -21.90 2.38 9.15
CA LEU A 129 -22.91 2.80 10.14
C LEU A 129 -22.46 2.42 11.53
#